data_AF-A0A6L3EU61-F1
#
_entry.id   AF-A0A6L3EU61-F1
#
_cell.length_a   1.000
_cell.length_b   1.000
_cell.length_c   1.000
_cell.angle_alpha   90.00
_cell.angle_beta   90.00
_cell.angle_gamma   90.00
#
_symmetry.space_group_name_H-M   'P 1'
#
loop_
_entity.id
_entity.type
_entity.pdbx_description
1 polymer ?
#
loop_
_entity_poly.entity_id
_entity_poly.type
_entity_poly.pdbx_seq_one_letter_code
_entity_poly.pdbx_strand_id
1 'polypeptide(L)'
;MKFIDLTMPLGIGTPPWPTYEPLQVKYFKRLAPNGANGQVVTHSNHVGTHLDGEIHFYTPGKDIASLELDFLVGDAAIVDLSDICGDFDVYTPEMIEERVEVREDDILIIHTGYHHFGWDQPYGNEVRYMVMHPGPDERFAKWCI
;
A
#
# COMPACT_ATOMS: atom_id res chain seq x y z
N MET A 1 -16.12 -18.43 4.64
CA MET A 1 -15.10 -17.36 4.67
C MET A 1 -14.91 -16.85 3.25
N LYS A 2 -14.90 -15.53 3.04
CA LYS A 2 -14.66 -14.91 1.74
C LYS A 2 -13.31 -14.19 1.81
N PHE A 3 -12.43 -14.48 0.88
CA PHE A 3 -11.19 -13.71 0.73
C PHE A 3 -11.48 -12.47 -0.13
N ILE A 4 -10.95 -11.33 0.30
CA ILE A 4 -11.02 -10.06 -0.43
C ILE A 4 -9.60 -9.71 -0.80
N ASP A 5 -9.37 -9.47 -2.08
CA ASP A 5 -8.08 -9.00 -2.57
C ASP A 5 -8.01 -7.49 -2.38
N LEU A 6 -7.03 -7.02 -1.61
CA LEU A 6 -6.75 -5.60 -1.37
C LEU A 6 -5.56 -5.10 -2.20
N THR A 7 -5.04 -5.95 -3.09
CA THR A 7 -3.83 -5.69 -3.87
C THR A 7 -4.19 -5.05 -5.20
N MET A 8 -3.49 -3.98 -5.56
CA MET A 8 -3.50 -3.50 -6.94
C MET A 8 -2.74 -4.49 -7.83
N PRO A 9 -3.14 -4.68 -9.10
CA PRO A 9 -2.33 -5.43 -10.05
C PRO A 9 -0.89 -4.89 -10.09
N LEU A 10 0.09 -5.80 -10.16
CA LEU A 10 1.50 -5.44 -10.34
C LEU A 10 1.93 -5.73 -11.77
N GLY A 11 2.37 -4.71 -12.49
CA GLY A 11 2.77 -4.82 -13.89
C GLY A 11 3.76 -3.75 -14.31
N ILE A 12 4.30 -3.87 -15.53
CA ILE A 12 5.25 -2.88 -16.07
C ILE A 12 4.64 -1.48 -16.24
N GLY A 13 3.31 -1.37 -16.15
CA GLY A 13 2.59 -0.10 -16.12
C GLY A 13 2.40 0.47 -14.71
N THR A 14 2.74 -0.27 -13.65
CA THR A 14 2.67 0.22 -12.27
C THR A 14 3.67 1.36 -12.09
N PRO A 15 3.22 2.59 -11.77
CA PRO A 15 4.13 3.71 -11.54
C PRO A 15 5.02 3.44 -10.32
N PRO A 16 6.35 3.57 -10.43
CA PRO A 16 7.21 3.61 -9.25
C PRO A 16 7.06 4.95 -8.53
N TRP A 17 7.43 5.00 -7.25
CA TRP A 17 7.68 6.29 -6.61
C TRP A 17 8.73 7.09 -7.41
N PRO A 18 8.59 8.43 -7.57
CA PRO A 18 9.60 9.21 -8.26
C PRO A 18 11.00 8.92 -7.70
N THR A 19 11.96 8.64 -8.59
CA THR A 19 13.36 8.23 -8.31
C THR A 19 13.62 6.76 -7.98
N TYR A 20 12.61 5.91 -7.87
CA TYR A 20 12.80 4.49 -7.53
C TYR A 20 12.89 3.59 -8.77
N GLU A 21 13.46 2.39 -8.60
CA GLU A 21 13.60 1.41 -9.67
C GLU A 21 12.23 0.81 -10.05
N PRO A 22 11.73 1.03 -11.29
CA PRO A 22 10.45 0.49 -11.72
C PRO A 22 10.45 -1.04 -11.84
N LEU A 23 9.25 -1.61 -11.93
CA LEU A 23 9.10 -3.03 -12.24
C LEU A 23 9.59 -3.35 -13.65
N GLN A 24 10.63 -4.17 -13.73
CA GLN A 24 11.10 -4.79 -14.95
C GLN A 24 10.73 -6.27 -14.97
N VAL A 25 10.20 -6.74 -16.10
CA VAL A 25 9.82 -8.14 -16.29
C VAL A 25 10.46 -8.66 -17.58
N LYS A 26 11.27 -9.72 -17.46
CA LYS A 26 11.92 -10.37 -18.60
C LYS A 26 11.56 -11.85 -18.64
N TYR A 27 10.97 -12.31 -19.74
CA TYR A 27 10.83 -13.75 -19.98
C TYR A 27 12.17 -14.34 -20.39
N PHE A 28 12.68 -15.29 -19.61
CA PHE A 28 13.87 -16.07 -19.97
C PHE A 28 13.52 -17.47 -20.51
N LYS A 29 12.25 -17.90 -20.34
CA LYS A 29 11.67 -19.10 -20.96
C LYS A 29 10.27 -18.81 -21.47
N ARG A 30 9.91 -19.44 -22.59
CA ARG A 30 8.56 -19.40 -23.18
C ARG A 30 8.08 -20.81 -23.51
N LEU A 31 6.76 -21.01 -23.49
CA LEU A 31 6.15 -22.33 -23.71
C LEU A 31 6.61 -23.02 -25.00
N ALA A 32 6.59 -22.32 -26.14
CA ALA A 32 6.94 -22.90 -27.44
C ALA A 32 8.38 -23.45 -27.50
N PRO A 33 9.43 -22.70 -27.13
CA PRO A 33 10.81 -23.23 -27.15
C PRO A 33 11.22 -24.06 -25.93
N ASN A 34 10.54 -23.94 -24.77
CA ASN A 34 11.03 -24.50 -23.51
C ASN A 34 10.06 -25.44 -22.78
N GLY A 35 8.79 -25.53 -23.19
CA GLY A 35 7.76 -26.29 -22.49
C GLY A 35 7.29 -25.67 -21.17
N ALA A 36 7.76 -24.47 -20.82
CA ALA A 36 7.36 -23.72 -19.63
C ALA A 36 7.56 -22.20 -19.82
N ASN A 37 6.87 -21.39 -19.01
CA ASN A 37 7.14 -19.95 -18.90
C ASN A 37 8.01 -19.68 -17.67
N GLY A 38 8.98 -18.79 -17.81
CA GLY A 38 9.82 -18.34 -16.72
C GLY A 38 10.16 -16.87 -16.88
N GLN A 39 10.03 -16.11 -15.80
CA GLN A 39 10.29 -14.67 -15.75
C GLN A 39 11.36 -14.35 -14.72
N VAL A 40 12.16 -13.33 -15.02
CA VAL A 40 12.97 -12.59 -14.06
C VAL A 40 12.27 -11.26 -13.82
N VAL A 41 12.18 -10.89 -12.55
CA VAL A 41 11.53 -9.68 -12.08
C VAL A 41 12.55 -8.88 -11.27
N THR A 42 12.67 -7.59 -11.56
CA THR A 42 13.54 -6.64 -10.85
C THR A 42 12.73 -5.39 -10.53
N HIS A 43 12.70 -4.97 -9.27
CA HIS A 43 12.05 -3.74 -8.81
C HIS A 43 12.64 -3.31 -7.45
N SER A 44 12.40 -2.07 -7.04
CA SER A 44 12.57 -1.65 -5.64
C SER A 44 11.46 -2.22 -4.75
N ASN A 45 11.69 -2.37 -3.44
CA ASN A 45 10.66 -2.86 -2.51
C ASN A 45 9.39 -1.98 -2.44
N HIS A 46 9.50 -0.70 -2.79
CA HIS A 46 8.36 0.24 -2.82
C HIS A 46 7.82 0.37 -4.25
N VAL A 47 6.92 -0.53 -4.63
CA VAL A 47 6.21 -0.48 -5.91
C VAL A 47 4.83 -1.11 -5.75
N GLY A 48 3.78 -0.44 -6.24
CA GLY A 48 2.39 -0.91 -6.09
C GLY A 48 1.96 -1.03 -4.62
N THR A 49 1.09 -2.01 -4.34
CA THR A 49 0.75 -2.39 -2.95
C THR A 49 1.95 -3.09 -2.31
N HIS A 50 2.53 -2.50 -1.27
CA HIS A 50 3.77 -2.95 -0.64
C HIS A 50 3.72 -2.79 0.89
N LEU A 51 4.80 -3.20 1.56
CA LEU A 51 4.98 -3.11 3.01
C LEU A 51 6.26 -2.33 3.33
N ASP A 52 6.13 -1.34 4.21
CA ASP A 52 7.25 -0.59 4.75
C ASP A 52 7.69 -1.17 6.10
N GLY A 53 8.97 -1.51 6.22
CA GLY A 53 9.57 -1.99 7.48
C GLY A 53 10.16 -0.84 8.31
N GLU A 54 10.38 -1.06 9.60
CA GLU A 54 10.93 -0.04 10.52
C GLU A 54 12.23 0.58 9.99
N ILE A 55 13.14 -0.24 9.44
CA ILE A 55 14.43 0.22 8.93
C ILE A 55 14.31 1.22 7.77
N HIS A 56 13.14 1.32 7.13
CA HIS A 56 12.88 2.30 6.09
C HIS A 56 13.08 3.74 6.57
N PHE A 57 12.72 4.03 7.83
CA PHE A 57 12.84 5.35 8.44
C PHE A 57 13.65 5.38 9.75
N TYR A 58 13.99 4.22 10.32
CA TYR A 58 14.72 4.12 11.58
C TYR A 58 15.93 3.19 11.47
N THR A 59 17.15 3.73 11.43
CA THR A 59 18.37 2.96 11.14
C THR A 59 18.57 1.67 11.94
N PRO A 60 18.28 1.59 13.26
CA PRO A 60 18.39 0.35 14.02
C PRO A 60 17.08 -0.46 14.08
N GLY A 61 16.06 -0.09 13.30
CA GLY A 61 14.79 -0.79 13.19
C GLY A 61 14.93 -2.15 12.51
N LYS A 62 13.88 -2.97 12.66
CA LYS A 62 13.79 -4.28 12.04
C LYS A 62 13.67 -4.21 10.52
N ASP A 63 14.25 -5.20 9.83
CA ASP A 63 13.94 -5.49 8.44
C ASP A 63 12.67 -6.34 8.32
N ILE A 64 12.13 -6.47 7.11
CA ILE A 64 10.91 -7.25 6.85
C ILE A 64 11.07 -8.73 7.24
N ALA A 65 12.27 -9.30 7.06
CA ALA A 65 12.53 -10.71 7.36
C ALA A 65 12.52 -11.01 8.86
N SER A 66 12.69 -9.98 9.69
CA SER A 66 12.68 -10.05 11.15
C SER A 66 11.29 -9.82 11.76
N LEU A 67 10.25 -9.57 10.94
CA LEU A 67 8.87 -9.42 11.42
C LEU A 67 8.23 -10.80 11.62
N GLU A 68 7.60 -11.00 12.77
CA GLU A 68 6.86 -12.23 13.08
C GLU A 68 5.49 -12.24 12.39
N LEU A 69 4.95 -13.42 12.08
CA LEU A 69 3.64 -13.54 11.43
C LEU A 69 2.50 -12.97 12.29
N ASP A 70 2.58 -13.10 13.61
CA ASP A 70 1.57 -12.57 14.53
C ASP A 70 1.55 -11.02 14.54
N PHE A 71 2.60 -10.37 14.03
CA PHE A 71 2.60 -8.92 13.76
C PHE A 71 1.97 -8.58 12.40
N LEU A 72 2.05 -9.49 11.43
CA LEU A 72 1.56 -9.28 10.06
C LEU A 72 0.11 -9.75 9.86
N VAL A 73 -0.45 -10.48 10.82
CA VAL A 73 -1.78 -11.08 10.75
C VAL A 73 -2.52 -10.78 12.05
N GLY A 74 -3.59 -9.99 11.94
CA GLY A 74 -4.41 -9.61 13.08
C GLY A 74 -5.82 -9.24 12.66
N ASP A 75 -6.61 -8.86 13.65
CA ASP A 75 -7.88 -8.18 13.40
C ASP A 75 -7.61 -6.81 12.77
N ALA A 76 -8.58 -6.30 12.01
CA ALA A 76 -8.44 -5.03 11.31
C ALA A 76 -9.62 -4.11 11.61
N ALA A 77 -9.31 -2.87 11.97
CA ALA A 77 -10.28 -1.78 12.01
C ALA A 77 -10.27 -1.06 10.66
N ILE A 78 -11.42 -0.95 10.01
CA ILE A 78 -11.54 -0.27 8.71
C ILE A 78 -12.32 1.02 8.92
N VAL A 79 -11.68 2.15 8.66
CA VAL A 79 -12.33 3.46 8.66
C VAL A 79 -12.54 3.93 7.23
N ASP A 80 -13.75 4.36 6.91
CA ASP A 80 -14.06 5.04 5.66
C ASP A 80 -14.02 6.55 5.85
N LEU A 81 -13.10 7.21 5.16
CA LEU A 81 -12.93 8.66 5.12
C LEU A 81 -13.22 9.22 3.71
N SER A 82 -13.69 8.40 2.77
CA SER A 82 -13.85 8.78 1.37
C SER A 82 -14.92 9.86 1.14
N ASP A 83 -15.82 10.08 2.11
CA ASP A 83 -16.86 11.10 2.09
C ASP A 83 -16.41 12.45 2.69
N ILE A 84 -15.32 12.46 3.47
CA ILE A 84 -14.82 13.64 4.19
C ILE A 84 -13.39 14.06 3.83
N CYS A 85 -12.64 13.21 3.12
CA CYS A 85 -11.28 13.50 2.68
C CYS A 85 -11.17 13.43 1.16
N GLY A 86 -10.55 14.45 0.58
CA GLY A 86 -10.22 14.55 -0.83
C GLY A 86 -8.79 15.07 -1.05
N ASP A 87 -8.60 15.81 -2.14
CA ASP A 87 -7.26 16.17 -2.61
C ASP A 87 -6.51 17.04 -1.59
N PHE A 88 -5.36 16.53 -1.14
CA PHE A 88 -4.47 17.14 -0.14
C PHE A 88 -5.07 17.32 1.26
N ASP A 89 -6.22 16.74 1.54
CA ASP A 89 -6.82 16.83 2.87
C ASP A 89 -5.99 16.10 3.91
N VAL A 90 -6.13 16.56 5.16
CA VAL A 90 -5.43 16.01 6.31
C VAL A 90 -6.44 15.33 7.21
N TYR A 91 -6.26 14.03 7.47
CA TYR A 91 -7.09 13.31 8.43
C TYR A 91 -6.42 13.24 9.82
N THR A 92 -7.25 13.12 10.85
CA THR A 92 -6.83 13.17 12.26
C THR A 92 -7.33 11.94 13.02
N PRO A 93 -6.76 11.62 14.21
CA PRO A 93 -7.29 10.56 15.08
C PRO A 93 -8.78 10.69 15.38
N GLU A 94 -9.24 11.91 15.64
CA GLU A 94 -10.64 12.15 16.04
C GLU A 94 -11.61 11.77 14.90
N MET A 95 -11.24 12.03 13.64
CA MET A 95 -12.02 11.60 12.48
C MET A 95 -12.15 10.07 12.42
N ILE A 96 -11.14 9.33 12.89
CA ILE A 96 -11.13 7.87 12.92
C ILE A 96 -11.98 7.36 14.07
N GLU A 97 -11.75 7.86 15.29
CA GLU A 97 -12.47 7.46 16.51
C GLU A 97 -13.99 7.75 16.44
N GLU A 98 -14.40 8.77 15.69
CA GLU A 98 -15.81 9.06 15.42
C GLU A 98 -16.51 7.97 14.60
N ARG A 99 -15.76 7.14 13.86
CA ARG A 99 -16.28 6.23 12.82
C ARG A 99 -16.06 4.76 13.12
N VAL A 100 -14.98 4.41 13.82
CA VAL A 100 -14.64 3.02 14.14
C VAL A 100 -13.95 2.92 15.50
N GLU A 101 -14.23 1.84 16.23
CA GLU A 101 -13.45 1.46 17.41
C GLU A 101 -12.13 0.84 16.93
N VAL A 102 -11.00 1.37 17.39
CA VAL A 102 -9.67 0.79 17.14
C VAL A 102 -9.13 0.26 18.46
N ARG A 103 -8.67 -0.98 18.47
CA ARG A 103 -8.09 -1.64 19.63
C ARG A 103 -6.57 -1.72 19.50
N GLU A 104 -5.92 -1.96 20.63
CA GLU A 104 -4.50 -2.30 20.66
C GLU A 104 -4.24 -3.51 19.75
N ASP A 105 -3.17 -3.45 18.97
CA ASP A 105 -2.75 -4.43 17.95
C ASP A 105 -3.65 -4.60 16.71
N ASP A 106 -4.70 -3.78 16.54
CA ASP A 106 -5.49 -3.80 15.29
C ASP A 106 -4.67 -3.29 14.08
N ILE A 107 -4.83 -3.95 12.93
CA ILE A 107 -4.40 -3.41 11.64
C ILE A 107 -5.41 -2.34 11.21
N LEU A 108 -5.05 -1.06 11.33
CA LEU A 108 -5.89 0.03 10.88
C LEU A 108 -5.81 0.22 9.36
N ILE A 109 -6.94 0.06 8.67
CA ILE A 109 -7.08 0.31 7.22
C ILE A 109 -7.82 1.63 7.01
N ILE A 110 -7.14 2.60 6.40
CA ILE A 110 -7.71 3.89 6.03
C ILE A 110 -8.27 3.82 4.60
N HIS A 111 -9.59 3.80 4.44
CA HIS A 111 -10.24 3.85 3.14
C HIS A 111 -10.54 5.30 2.74
N THR A 112 -9.76 5.83 1.81
CA THR A 112 -9.90 7.21 1.28
C THR A 112 -10.61 7.26 -0.07
N GLY A 113 -10.91 6.10 -0.67
CA GLY A 113 -11.41 6.01 -2.05
C GLY A 113 -10.35 6.23 -3.13
N TYR A 114 -9.08 6.53 -2.80
CA TYR A 114 -8.06 6.89 -3.80
C TYR A 114 -7.66 5.77 -4.76
N HIS A 115 -7.87 4.51 -4.37
CA HIS A 115 -7.67 3.37 -5.25
C HIS A 115 -8.45 3.48 -6.58
N HIS A 116 -9.55 4.24 -6.60
CA HIS A 116 -10.31 4.57 -7.81
C HIS A 116 -9.53 5.42 -8.84
N PHE A 117 -8.48 6.15 -8.44
CA PHE A 117 -7.61 6.91 -9.33
C PHE A 117 -6.35 6.15 -9.73
N GLY A 118 -6.20 4.89 -9.29
CA GLY A 118 -5.09 4.02 -9.62
C GLY A 118 -4.89 3.85 -11.13
N TRP A 119 -3.66 3.55 -11.54
CA TRP A 119 -3.27 3.35 -12.94
C TRP A 119 -4.05 2.21 -13.63
N ASP A 120 -4.59 1.29 -12.85
CA ASP A 120 -5.36 0.12 -13.28
C ASP A 120 -6.87 0.40 -13.47
N GLN A 121 -7.32 1.64 -13.21
CA GLN A 121 -8.73 2.02 -13.25
C GLN A 121 -9.13 2.73 -14.57
N PRO A 122 -10.41 2.63 -15.02
CA PRO A 122 -10.86 3.25 -16.27
C PRO A 122 -10.72 4.77 -16.32
N TYR A 123 -10.68 5.43 -15.17
CA TYR A 123 -10.56 6.87 -14.99
C TYR A 123 -9.31 7.22 -14.16
N GLY A 124 -8.26 6.38 -14.26
CA GLY A 124 -6.99 6.56 -13.57
C GLY A 124 -6.39 7.94 -13.77
N ASN A 125 -5.83 8.49 -12.69
CA ASN A 125 -5.16 9.79 -12.68
C ASN A 125 -3.94 9.67 -11.75
N GLU A 126 -2.79 9.33 -12.33
CA GLU A 126 -1.56 9.06 -11.59
C GLU A 126 -1.11 10.23 -10.73
N VAL A 127 -1.24 11.47 -11.22
CA VAL A 127 -0.88 12.67 -10.43
C VAL A 127 -1.76 12.77 -9.20
N ARG A 128 -3.07 12.60 -9.38
CA ARG A 128 -4.03 12.64 -8.27
C ARG A 128 -3.77 11.51 -7.28
N TYR A 129 -3.58 10.30 -7.77
CA TYR A 129 -3.29 9.12 -6.97
C TYR A 129 -1.99 9.26 -6.16
N MET A 130 -0.90 9.68 -6.80
CA MET A 130 0.44 9.67 -6.20
C MET A 130 0.79 10.92 -5.40
N VAL A 131 0.20 12.07 -5.74
CA VAL A 131 0.65 13.37 -5.19
C VAL A 131 -0.45 14.09 -4.44
N MET A 132 -1.71 13.88 -4.83
CA MET A 132 -2.84 14.62 -4.27
C MET A 132 -3.60 13.83 -3.21
N HIS A 133 -3.16 12.61 -2.86
CA HIS A 133 -3.86 11.81 -1.85
C HIS A 133 -3.87 12.50 -0.48
N PRO A 134 -4.94 12.32 0.30
CA PRO A 134 -4.97 12.79 1.67
C PRO A 134 -3.95 12.01 2.51
N GLY A 135 -3.57 12.60 3.63
CA GLY A 135 -2.58 12.02 4.54
C GLY A 135 -2.85 12.39 6.00
N PRO A 136 -2.18 11.73 6.93
CA PRO A 136 -2.27 12.07 8.35
C PRO A 136 -1.43 13.31 8.68
N ASP A 137 -1.73 13.94 9.81
CA ASP A 137 -0.79 14.85 10.48
C ASP A 137 0.01 14.17 11.60
N GLU A 138 0.83 14.95 12.30
CA GLU A 138 1.66 14.48 13.42
C GLU A 138 0.83 13.90 14.58
N ARG A 139 -0.43 14.34 14.77
CA ARG A 139 -1.28 13.84 15.86
C ARG A 139 -1.63 12.37 15.63
N PHE A 140 -1.91 12.00 14.38
CA PHE A 140 -2.11 10.60 13.99
C PHE A 140 -0.89 9.74 14.29
N ALA A 141 0.31 10.18 13.90
CA ALA A 141 1.53 9.42 14.16
C ALA A 141 1.78 9.19 15.66
N LYS A 142 1.44 10.15 16.52
CA LYS A 142 1.55 10.02 17.99
C LYS A 142 0.48 9.12 18.60
N TRP A 143 -0.71 9.09 17.99
CA TRP A 143 -1.84 8.29 18.46
C TRP A 143 -1.68 6.81 18.09
N CYS A 144 -0.98 6.49 17.01
CA CYS A 144 -0.67 5.11 16.60
C CYS A 144 0.36 4.38 17.49
N ILE A 145 0.98 5.06 18.46
CA ILE A 145 2.01 4.51 19.36
C ILE A 145 1.42 4.36 20.76
#